data_AF-A0A2H9PBN4-F1
#
_entry.id   AF-A0A2H9PBN4-F1
#
_cell.length_a   1.000
_cell.length_b   1.000
_cell.length_c   1.000
_cell.angle_alpha   90.00
_cell.angle_beta   90.00
_cell.angle_gamma   90.00
#
_symmetry.space_group_name_H-M   'P 1'
#
loop_
_entity.id
_entity.type
_entity.pdbx_description
1 polymer ?
#
loop_
_entity_poly.entity_id
_entity_poly.type
_entity_poly.pdbx_seq_one_letter_code
_entity_poly.pdbx_strand_id
1 'polypeptide(L)'
;MKNLLDSLKNLIQRDERLISKGEILKNKVIELALKLDKDLIELLLVDKQMKEVFFTEIGNATIFDKDKFIKFISNKQFLPDSYTAFKNKIGLILGDEYLSEKKEVVLSWPYKDCVLEGGMTKEDQKRDEIFWNEILAPDEISRLLDPKVFTNAKRIDKKGEHKLDEFRTDENGNIKDNLIIKGNNFLALHSLKKRFAGKV
;
A
#
# COMPACT_ATOMS: atom_id res chain seq x y z
N MET A 1 -25.94 -27.61 -20.44
CA MET A 1 -24.95 -27.00 -21.36
C MET A 1 -23.66 -26.83 -20.58
N LYS A 2 -22.55 -27.46 -20.99
CA LYS A 2 -21.26 -27.27 -20.31
C LYS A 2 -20.80 -25.83 -20.53
N ASN A 3 -20.49 -25.12 -19.45
CA ASN A 3 -19.97 -23.75 -19.51
C ASN A 3 -18.58 -23.80 -20.18
N LEU A 4 -18.26 -22.86 -21.08
CA LEU A 4 -16.97 -22.78 -21.78
C LEU A 4 -15.79 -22.89 -20.78
N LEU A 5 -15.98 -22.28 -19.62
CA LEU A 5 -15.04 -22.28 -18.52
C LEU A 5 -14.79 -23.67 -17.92
N ASP A 6 -15.84 -24.49 -17.77
CA ASP A 6 -15.72 -25.85 -17.27
C ASP A 6 -15.03 -26.75 -18.30
N SER A 7 -15.34 -26.56 -19.59
CA SER A 7 -14.65 -27.25 -20.69
C SER A 7 -13.15 -26.92 -20.67
N LEU A 8 -12.78 -25.64 -20.52
CA LEU A 8 -11.39 -25.21 -20.47
C LEU A 8 -10.65 -25.72 -19.22
N LYS A 9 -11.28 -25.69 -18.04
CA LYS A 9 -10.70 -26.27 -16.82
C LYS A 9 -10.40 -27.76 -16.97
N ASN A 10 -11.36 -28.51 -17.51
CA ASN A 10 -11.19 -29.94 -17.75
C ASN A 10 -10.08 -30.24 -18.77
N LEU A 11 -9.90 -29.37 -19.77
CA LEU A 11 -8.80 -29.51 -20.74
C LEU A 11 -7.45 -29.23 -20.08
N ILE A 12 -7.31 -28.10 -19.40
CA ILE A 12 -6.05 -27.71 -18.72
C ILE A 12 -5.67 -28.75 -17.66
N GLN A 13 -6.64 -29.37 -16.99
CA GLN A 13 -6.40 -30.46 -16.02
C GLN A 13 -5.83 -31.75 -16.64
N ARG A 14 -5.81 -31.90 -17.96
CA ARG A 14 -5.15 -33.04 -18.62
C ARG A 14 -3.64 -32.84 -18.77
N ASP A 15 -3.17 -31.60 -18.67
CA ASP A 15 -1.75 -31.29 -18.72
C ASP A 15 -1.21 -31.21 -17.28
N GLU A 16 -0.51 -32.26 -16.86
CA GLU A 16 0.11 -32.34 -15.52
C GLU A 16 1.07 -31.18 -15.25
N ARG A 17 1.65 -30.58 -16.30
CA ARG A 17 2.57 -29.43 -16.16
C ARG A 17 1.84 -28.20 -15.64
N LEU A 18 0.54 -28.08 -15.86
CA LEU A 18 -0.28 -26.92 -15.53
C LEU A 18 -0.98 -27.04 -14.17
N ILE A 19 -0.78 -28.15 -13.45
CA ILE A 19 -1.42 -28.44 -12.17
C ILE A 19 -0.37 -28.55 -11.07
N SER A 20 -0.68 -28.01 -9.89
CA SER A 20 0.08 -28.28 -8.67
C SER A 20 -0.88 -28.43 -7.50
N LYS A 21 -0.75 -29.51 -6.72
CA LYS A 21 -1.62 -29.80 -5.56
C LYS A 21 -3.13 -29.78 -5.86
N GLY A 22 -3.53 -30.14 -7.08
CA GLY A 22 -4.93 -30.14 -7.51
C GLY A 22 -5.47 -28.78 -7.99
N GLU A 23 -4.64 -27.74 -8.00
CA GLU A 23 -5.00 -26.40 -8.48
C GLU A 23 -4.29 -26.05 -9.80
N ILE A 24 -4.98 -25.28 -10.64
CA ILE A 24 -4.45 -24.83 -11.94
C ILE A 24 -3.48 -23.64 -11.72
N LEU A 25 -2.26 -23.78 -12.23
CA LEU A 25 -1.21 -22.77 -12.17
C LEU A 25 -1.42 -21.69 -13.24
N LYS A 26 -2.26 -20.68 -12.97
CA LYS A 26 -2.59 -19.59 -13.92
C LYS A 26 -1.37 -18.94 -14.56
N ASN A 27 -0.37 -18.57 -13.76
CA ASN A 27 0.82 -17.89 -14.27
C ASN A 27 1.56 -18.76 -15.29
N LYS A 28 1.59 -20.07 -15.07
CA LYS A 28 2.21 -21.02 -15.99
C LYS A 28 1.38 -21.20 -17.27
N VAL A 29 0.04 -21.24 -17.16
CA VAL A 29 -0.85 -21.25 -18.34
C VAL A 29 -0.64 -20.00 -19.19
N ILE A 30 -0.58 -18.82 -18.56
CA ILE A 30 -0.35 -17.54 -19.24
C ILE A 30 1.06 -17.52 -19.87
N GLU A 31 2.07 -18.00 -19.17
CA GLU A 31 3.44 -18.09 -19.68
C GLU A 31 3.53 -18.99 -20.91
N LEU A 32 2.93 -20.18 -20.86
CA LEU A 32 2.90 -21.11 -22.01
C LEU A 32 2.10 -20.53 -23.19
N ALA A 33 0.99 -19.83 -22.92
CA ALA A 33 0.21 -19.15 -23.96
C ALA A 33 1.02 -18.01 -24.62
N LEU A 34 1.78 -17.24 -23.85
CA LEU A 34 2.67 -16.19 -24.37
C LEU A 34 3.81 -16.76 -25.21
N LYS A 35 4.35 -17.92 -24.82
CA LYS A 35 5.42 -18.64 -25.53
C LYS A 35 4.93 -19.45 -26.73
N LEU A 36 3.61 -19.47 -27.00
CA LEU A 36 2.99 -20.31 -28.02
C LEU A 36 3.41 -21.79 -27.88
N ASP A 37 3.34 -22.30 -26.64
CA ASP A 37 3.67 -23.70 -26.35
C ASP A 37 2.88 -24.66 -27.23
N LYS A 38 3.59 -25.55 -27.91
CA LYS A 38 3.00 -26.46 -28.90
C LYS A 38 1.93 -27.36 -28.26
N ASP A 39 2.25 -27.97 -27.12
CA ASP A 39 1.38 -28.94 -26.47
C ASP A 39 0.09 -28.26 -25.94
N LEU A 40 0.21 -27.04 -25.39
CA LEU A 40 -0.95 -26.26 -24.97
C LEU A 40 -1.85 -25.91 -26.17
N ILE A 41 -1.26 -25.46 -27.28
CA ILE A 41 -2.03 -25.09 -28.48
C ILE A 41 -2.72 -26.32 -29.09
N GLU A 42 -2.01 -27.45 -29.21
CA GLU A 42 -2.60 -28.71 -29.68
C GLU A 42 -3.76 -29.16 -28.79
N LEU A 43 -3.60 -29.07 -27.47
CA LEU A 43 -4.65 -29.39 -26.50
C LEU A 43 -5.91 -28.54 -26.69
N LEU A 44 -5.74 -27.24 -26.97
CA LEU A 44 -6.85 -26.32 -27.22
C LEU A 44 -7.49 -26.54 -28.60
N LEU A 45 -6.71 -26.94 -29.62
CA LEU A 45 -7.22 -27.21 -30.97
C LEU A 45 -8.10 -28.46 -31.05
N VAL A 46 -7.88 -29.45 -30.19
CA VAL A 46 -8.69 -30.68 -30.13
C VAL A 46 -10.14 -30.40 -29.73
N ASP A 47 -10.38 -29.36 -28.94
CA ASP A 47 -11.72 -29.01 -28.50
C ASP A 47 -12.39 -27.99 -29.44
N LYS A 48 -13.56 -28.37 -29.98
CA LYS A 48 -14.29 -27.55 -30.95
C LYS A 48 -14.73 -26.20 -30.37
N GLN A 49 -15.12 -26.14 -29.09
CA GLN A 49 -15.53 -24.88 -28.46
C GLN A 49 -14.32 -23.95 -28.26
N MET A 50 -13.18 -24.49 -27.84
CA MET A 50 -11.95 -23.70 -27.70
C MET A 50 -11.46 -23.18 -29.05
N LYS A 51 -11.52 -24.02 -30.10
CA LYS A 51 -11.17 -23.63 -31.46
C LYS A 51 -12.03 -22.45 -31.95
N GLU A 52 -13.35 -22.51 -31.77
CA GLU A 52 -14.26 -21.44 -32.21
C GLU A 52 -14.06 -20.12 -31.43
N VAL A 53 -13.65 -20.18 -30.15
CA VAL A 53 -13.54 -18.98 -29.32
C VAL A 53 -12.15 -18.34 -29.39
N PHE A 54 -11.09 -19.12 -29.34
CA PHE A 54 -9.72 -18.63 -29.18
C PHE A 54 -8.87 -18.71 -30.44
N PHE A 55 -9.41 -19.21 -31.55
CA PHE A 55 -8.71 -19.28 -32.82
C PHE A 55 -9.50 -18.56 -33.91
N THR A 56 -8.76 -17.99 -34.86
CA THR A 56 -9.30 -17.34 -36.04
C THR A 56 -8.75 -18.04 -37.28
N GLU A 57 -9.63 -18.38 -38.22
CA GLU A 57 -9.23 -18.94 -39.51
C GLU A 57 -9.04 -17.80 -40.52
N ILE A 58 -7.81 -17.65 -41.04
CA ILE A 58 -7.48 -16.70 -42.09
C ILE A 58 -7.00 -17.50 -43.30
N GLY A 59 -7.87 -17.64 -44.30
CA GLY A 59 -7.63 -18.51 -45.44
C GLY A 59 -7.48 -19.96 -45.00
N ASN A 60 -6.28 -20.54 -45.21
CA ASN A 60 -5.96 -21.92 -44.80
C ASN A 60 -5.19 -21.99 -43.47
N ALA A 61 -4.94 -20.87 -42.80
CA ALA A 61 -4.18 -20.83 -41.55
C ALA A 61 -5.11 -20.65 -40.35
N THR A 62 -4.88 -21.44 -39.29
CA THR A 62 -5.55 -21.28 -37.99
C THR A 62 -4.62 -20.52 -37.05
N ILE A 63 -5.02 -19.32 -36.64
CA ILE A 63 -4.21 -18.42 -35.81
C ILE A 63 -4.77 -18.42 -34.38
N PHE A 64 -3.90 -18.62 -33.39
CA PHE A 64 -4.24 -18.54 -31.98
C PHE A 64 -4.29 -17.07 -31.51
N ASP A 65 -5.45 -16.63 -31.03
CA ASP A 65 -5.64 -15.31 -30.44
C ASP A 65 -5.17 -15.32 -28.98
N LYS A 66 -3.85 -15.21 -28.81
CA LYS A 66 -3.18 -15.24 -27.49
C LYS A 66 -3.71 -14.15 -26.57
N ASP A 67 -4.03 -12.96 -27.09
CA ASP A 67 -4.45 -11.82 -26.27
C ASP A 67 -5.85 -12.08 -25.71
N LYS A 68 -6.77 -12.58 -26.54
CA LYS A 68 -8.11 -12.99 -26.11
C LYS A 68 -8.06 -14.15 -25.12
N PHE A 69 -7.21 -15.15 -25.35
CA PHE A 69 -7.03 -16.27 -24.43
C PHE A 69 -6.46 -15.82 -23.08
N ILE A 70 -5.41 -15.00 -23.07
CA ILE A 70 -4.79 -14.48 -21.83
C ILE A 70 -5.80 -13.60 -21.08
N LYS A 71 -6.56 -12.75 -21.77
CA LYS A 71 -7.63 -11.96 -21.16
C LYS A 71 -8.71 -12.85 -20.53
N PHE A 72 -9.06 -13.98 -21.17
CA PHE A 72 -10.01 -14.94 -20.63
C PHE A 72 -9.48 -15.66 -19.37
N ILE A 73 -8.25 -16.17 -19.39
CA ILE A 73 -7.61 -16.82 -18.22
C ILE A 73 -7.39 -15.83 -17.06
N SER A 74 -7.07 -14.58 -17.39
CA SER A 74 -6.86 -13.49 -16.43
C SER A 74 -8.19 -13.00 -15.83
N ASN A 75 -9.32 -13.27 -16.49
CA ASN A 75 -10.63 -12.93 -15.95
C ASN A 75 -10.88 -13.69 -14.64
N LYS A 76 -11.36 -12.95 -13.64
CA LYS A 76 -11.62 -13.48 -12.30
C LYS A 76 -12.63 -14.62 -12.30
N GLN A 77 -13.58 -14.67 -13.24
CA GLN A 77 -14.56 -15.78 -13.34
C GLN A 77 -13.90 -17.17 -13.46
N PHE A 78 -12.66 -17.26 -13.98
CA PHE A 78 -11.91 -18.53 -13.98
C PHE A 78 -11.74 -19.11 -12.56
N LEU A 79 -11.86 -18.29 -11.51
CA LEU A 79 -12.00 -18.69 -10.10
C LEU A 79 -13.36 -18.22 -9.53
N PRO A 80 -13.97 -18.98 -8.59
CA PRO A 80 -15.37 -18.81 -8.18
C PRO A 80 -15.76 -17.50 -7.44
N ASP A 81 -14.84 -16.54 -7.25
CA ASP A 81 -15.06 -15.43 -6.31
C ASP A 81 -15.43 -14.06 -6.93
N SER A 82 -15.83 -13.96 -8.20
CA SER A 82 -16.35 -12.68 -8.73
C SER A 82 -17.23 -12.77 -9.97
N TYR A 83 -18.35 -12.03 -9.94
CA TYR A 83 -19.31 -11.87 -11.04
C TYR A 83 -18.91 -10.79 -12.08
N THR A 84 -17.77 -10.13 -11.91
CA THR A 84 -17.32 -9.04 -12.80
C THR A 84 -15.91 -9.27 -13.33
N ALA A 85 -15.60 -8.70 -14.50
CA ALA A 85 -14.25 -8.71 -15.06
C ALA A 85 -13.27 -7.79 -14.30
N PHE A 86 -13.78 -6.96 -13.38
CA PHE A 86 -13.00 -5.96 -12.64
C PHE A 86 -12.39 -6.55 -11.37
N LYS A 87 -11.26 -5.99 -10.92
CA LYS A 87 -10.68 -6.34 -9.62
C LYS A 87 -11.59 -5.81 -8.50
N ASN A 88 -11.57 -6.45 -7.33
CA ASN A 88 -12.38 -6.05 -6.16
C ASN A 88 -11.71 -4.87 -5.44
N LYS A 89 -11.30 -3.83 -6.18
CA LYS A 89 -10.65 -2.63 -5.68
C LYS A 89 -11.11 -1.44 -6.51
N ILE A 90 -11.56 -0.39 -5.83
CA ILE A 90 -11.82 0.91 -6.44
C ILE A 90 -10.46 1.54 -6.73
N GLY A 91 -10.27 2.09 -7.93
CA GLY A 91 -9.02 2.74 -8.30
C GLY A 91 -9.11 3.42 -9.67
N LEU A 92 -8.09 4.23 -9.97
CA LEU A 92 -7.94 4.87 -11.27
C LEU A 92 -7.25 3.90 -12.24
N ILE A 93 -7.77 3.77 -13.45
CA ILE A 93 -7.24 2.88 -14.50
C ILE A 93 -6.80 3.69 -15.72
N LEU A 94 -5.76 3.21 -16.40
CA LEU A 94 -5.34 3.73 -17.71
C LEU A 94 -5.30 2.54 -18.68
N GLY A 95 -6.35 2.39 -19.50
CA GLY A 95 -6.59 1.19 -20.31
C GLY A 95 -7.14 0.05 -19.45
N ASP A 96 -6.53 -1.13 -19.55
CA ASP A 96 -6.93 -2.35 -18.82
C ASP A 96 -6.17 -2.52 -17.47
N GLU A 97 -5.29 -1.58 -17.10
CA GLU A 97 -4.41 -1.67 -15.92
C GLU A 97 -4.65 -0.53 -14.90
N TYR A 98 -4.51 -0.84 -13.61
CA TYR A 98 -4.59 0.15 -12.54
C TYR A 98 -3.34 1.02 -12.49
N LEU A 99 -3.53 2.32 -12.26
CA LEU A 99 -2.42 3.27 -12.07
C LEU A 99 -1.50 2.87 -10.90
N SER A 100 -2.04 2.21 -9.86
CA SER A 100 -1.26 1.70 -8.73
C SER A 100 -0.34 0.51 -9.07
N GLU A 101 -0.60 -0.19 -10.17
CA GLU A 101 0.25 -1.29 -10.67
C GLU A 101 1.35 -0.77 -11.61
N LYS A 102 1.19 0.45 -12.13
CA LYS A 102 2.22 1.12 -12.92
C LYS A 102 3.25 1.77 -12.00
N LYS A 103 4.52 1.38 -12.18
CA LYS A 103 5.65 1.95 -11.42
C LYS A 103 6.04 3.38 -11.85
N GLU A 104 5.36 3.93 -12.86
CA GLU A 104 5.67 5.21 -13.49
C GLU A 104 4.87 6.39 -12.93
N VAL A 105 3.95 6.14 -12.00
CA VAL A 105 3.06 7.19 -11.47
C VAL A 105 3.32 7.41 -9.98
N VAL A 106 3.67 8.64 -9.64
CA VAL A 106 3.82 9.11 -8.25
C VAL A 106 2.71 10.09 -7.94
N LEU A 107 2.07 9.88 -6.79
CA LEU A 107 1.17 10.88 -6.23
C LEU A 107 2.00 12.00 -5.61
N SER A 108 2.01 13.16 -6.28
CA SER A 108 2.65 14.37 -5.78
C SER A 108 1.65 15.18 -5.00
N TRP A 109 1.84 15.28 -3.69
CA TRP A 109 1.05 16.16 -2.83
C TRP A 109 1.75 17.51 -2.72
N PRO A 110 1.04 18.65 -2.84
CA PRO A 110 1.62 19.95 -2.53
C PRO A 110 2.06 19.97 -1.05
N TYR A 111 3.18 20.62 -0.76
CA TYR A 111 3.76 20.77 0.60
C TYR A 111 4.22 19.48 1.28
N LYS A 112 4.46 18.39 0.51
CA LYS A 112 5.00 17.12 1.04
C LYS A 112 6.40 17.30 1.65
N ASP A 113 7.10 18.33 1.22
CA ASP A 113 8.43 18.77 1.63
C ASP A 113 8.38 19.93 2.65
N CYS A 114 7.29 20.03 3.41
CA CYS A 114 7.14 21.07 4.44
C CYS A 114 6.89 20.49 5.84
N VAL A 115 7.40 21.19 6.85
CA VAL A 115 7.09 20.98 8.27
C VAL A 115 6.05 22.01 8.71
N LEU A 116 4.92 21.53 9.21
CA LEU A 116 3.85 22.38 9.74
C LEU A 116 4.18 22.81 11.18
N GLU A 117 4.40 24.10 11.39
CA GLU A 117 4.47 24.67 12.74
C GLU A 117 3.06 25.00 13.23
N GLY A 118 2.42 24.02 13.88
CA GLY A 118 1.15 24.21 14.55
C GLY A 118 1.32 24.83 15.93
N GLY A 119 0.67 25.96 16.19
CA GLY A 119 0.69 26.64 17.49
C GLY A 119 -0.70 26.72 18.11
N MET A 120 -1.22 25.62 18.68
CA MET A 120 -2.57 25.60 19.27
C MET A 120 -2.59 26.08 20.72
N THR A 121 -3.21 27.25 20.96
CA THR A 121 -3.38 27.85 22.30
C THR A 121 -4.82 27.84 22.81
N LYS A 122 -5.81 27.97 21.93
CA LYS A 122 -7.27 27.85 22.18
C LYS A 122 -7.96 27.26 20.94
N GLU A 123 -9.09 26.57 21.13
CA GLU A 123 -9.84 25.89 20.06
C GLU A 123 -10.48 26.88 19.06
N ASP A 124 -10.98 28.03 19.51
CA ASP A 124 -11.75 28.96 18.66
C ASP A 124 -10.92 30.02 17.91
N GLN A 125 -9.58 29.94 17.93
CA GLN A 125 -8.73 30.97 17.34
C GLN A 125 -8.32 30.62 15.91
N LYS A 126 -8.82 31.37 14.92
CA LYS A 126 -8.27 31.38 13.55
C LYS A 126 -6.86 31.97 13.56
N ARG A 127 -5.91 31.29 12.91
CA ARG A 127 -4.50 31.68 12.85
C ARG A 127 -3.86 31.26 11.53
N ASP A 128 -2.81 32.00 11.17
CA ASP A 128 -1.96 31.66 10.04
C ASP A 128 -1.00 30.55 10.49
N GLU A 129 -1.20 29.35 9.96
CA GLU A 129 -0.29 28.23 10.14
C GLU A 129 0.86 28.35 9.14
N ILE A 130 2.09 28.18 9.62
CA ILE A 130 3.28 28.31 8.79
C ILE A 130 3.76 26.92 8.39
N PHE A 131 3.89 26.72 7.07
CA PHE A 131 4.53 25.56 6.49
C PHE A 131 5.97 25.93 6.11
N TRP A 132 6.93 25.42 6.87
CA TRP A 132 8.34 25.60 6.58
C TRP A 132 8.79 24.59 5.54
N ASN A 133 9.21 25.06 4.37
CA ASN A 133 9.75 24.19 3.33
C ASN A 133 11.16 23.69 3.71
N GLU A 134 11.42 22.40 3.54
CA GLU A 134 12.69 21.74 3.88
C GLU A 134 13.90 22.33 3.16
N ILE A 135 13.72 22.83 1.94
CA ILE A 135 14.80 23.39 1.11
C ILE A 135 14.95 24.89 1.34
N LEU A 136 13.84 25.62 1.44
CA LEU A 136 13.85 27.08 1.52
C LEU A 136 14.03 27.61 2.95
N ALA A 137 13.66 26.84 3.97
CA ALA A 137 13.72 27.24 5.38
C ALA A 137 14.41 26.17 6.26
N PRO A 138 15.63 25.69 5.91
CA PRO A 138 16.31 24.65 6.67
C PRO A 138 16.70 25.12 8.08
N ASP A 139 16.97 26.41 8.26
CA ASP A 139 17.35 27.00 9.56
C ASP A 139 16.18 26.96 10.56
N GLU A 140 14.96 27.29 10.12
CA GLU A 140 13.76 27.25 10.97
C GLU A 140 13.41 25.81 11.35
N ILE A 141 13.55 24.86 10.42
CA ILE A 141 13.34 23.44 10.70
C ILE A 141 14.39 22.93 11.70
N SER A 142 15.66 23.29 11.51
CA SER A 142 16.74 22.95 12.45
C SER A 142 16.42 23.50 13.84
N ARG A 143 16.00 24.77 13.92
CA ARG A 143 15.59 25.40 15.18
C ARG A 143 14.39 24.71 15.81
N LEU A 144 13.41 24.24 15.04
CA LEU A 144 12.27 23.48 15.55
C LEU A 144 12.70 22.12 16.11
N LEU A 145 13.57 21.41 15.40
CA LEU A 145 14.03 20.05 15.76
C LEU A 145 15.16 20.03 16.78
N ASP A 146 15.83 21.15 17.04
CA ASP A 146 16.95 21.18 17.99
C ASP A 146 16.53 20.80 19.41
N PRO A 147 17.43 20.18 20.21
CA PRO A 147 17.14 19.84 21.60
C PRO A 147 16.61 21.04 22.39
N LYS A 148 15.44 20.89 23.00
CA LYS A 148 14.83 21.91 23.85
C LYS A 148 15.12 21.64 25.33
N VAL A 149 15.25 22.73 26.09
CA VAL A 149 15.43 22.68 27.54
C VAL A 149 14.13 23.11 28.20
N PHE A 150 13.63 22.29 29.14
CA PHE A 150 12.48 22.69 29.96
C PHE A 150 12.91 23.78 30.94
N THR A 151 12.21 24.91 30.89
CA THR A 151 12.43 26.05 31.80
C THR A 151 11.29 26.17 32.80
N ASN A 152 11.53 26.83 33.94
CA ASN A 152 10.51 27.08 34.98
C ASN A 152 9.88 25.80 35.57
N ALA A 153 10.68 24.73 35.73
CA ALA A 153 10.20 23.49 36.33
C ALA A 153 9.86 23.68 37.81
N LYS A 154 8.67 23.20 38.20
CA LYS A 154 8.15 23.27 39.57
C LYS A 154 7.58 21.91 39.97
N ARG A 155 7.67 21.57 41.26
CA ARG A 155 7.03 20.40 41.84
C ARG A 155 5.80 20.84 42.63
N ILE A 156 4.65 20.23 42.35
CA ILE A 156 3.38 20.55 43.01
C ILE A 156 2.99 19.39 43.92
N ASP A 157 2.73 19.68 45.18
CA ASP A 157 2.17 18.74 46.15
C ASP A 157 0.94 19.32 46.87
N LYS A 158 0.39 18.61 47.86
CA LYS A 158 -0.77 19.07 48.64
C LYS A 158 -0.54 20.41 49.37
N LYS A 159 0.72 20.82 49.57
CA LYS A 159 1.12 22.04 50.28
C LYS A 159 1.46 23.20 49.33
N GLY A 160 1.42 22.98 48.01
CA GLY A 160 1.60 24.03 46.99
C GLY A 160 2.75 23.78 46.02
N GLU A 161 3.29 24.87 45.47
CA GLU A 161 4.39 24.84 44.49
C GLU A 161 5.76 24.94 45.19
N HIS A 162 6.68 24.06 44.79
CA HIS A 162 8.07 24.01 45.26
C HIS A 162 9.02 24.11 44.07
N LYS A 163 10.24 24.61 44.31
CA LYS A 163 11.32 24.53 43.31
C LYS A 163 11.66 23.06 43.05
N LEU A 164 11.90 22.73 41.78
CA LEU A 164 12.36 21.41 41.41
C LEU A 164 13.89 21.36 41.54
N ASP A 165 14.38 20.49 42.41
CA ASP A 165 15.82 20.22 42.50
C ASP A 165 16.21 19.18 41.44
N GLU A 166 15.63 17.98 41.51
CA GLU A 166 15.88 16.90 40.55
C GLU A 166 14.63 16.06 40.25
N PHE A 167 14.61 15.47 39.04
CA PHE A 167 13.60 14.49 38.65
C PHE A 167 13.86 13.14 39.33
N ARG A 168 12.81 12.50 39.83
CA ARG A 168 12.90 11.12 40.32
C ARG A 168 13.07 10.19 39.14
N THR A 169 14.17 9.45 39.10
CA THR A 169 14.48 8.51 38.03
C THR A 169 14.48 7.05 38.51
N ASP A 170 14.25 6.12 37.59
CA ASP A 170 14.44 4.68 37.82
C ASP A 170 15.90 4.26 37.56
N GLU A 171 16.22 2.98 37.80
CA GLU A 171 17.56 2.42 37.56
C GLU A 171 18.01 2.53 36.08
N ASN A 172 17.07 2.76 35.16
CA ASN A 172 17.30 2.93 33.73
C ASN A 172 17.29 4.41 33.30
N GLY A 173 17.24 5.36 34.24
CA GLY A 173 17.24 6.81 33.98
C GLY A 173 15.93 7.39 33.42
N ASN A 174 14.80 6.67 33.54
CA ASN A 174 13.47 7.16 33.16
C ASN A 174 12.84 7.96 34.30
N ILE A 175 12.15 9.04 33.95
CA ILE A 175 11.47 9.89 34.93
C ILE A 175 10.21 9.16 35.43
N LYS A 176 10.09 9.02 36.76
CA LYS A 176 8.93 8.46 37.47
C LYS A 176 7.92 9.51 37.92
N ASP A 177 8.28 10.79 37.85
CA ASP A 177 7.40 11.89 38.21
C ASP A 177 6.26 12.04 37.18
N ASN A 178 5.07 12.42 37.66
CA ASN A 178 3.98 12.85 36.79
C ASN A 178 4.34 14.23 36.20
N LEU A 179 4.31 14.34 34.86
CA LEU A 179 4.70 15.56 34.16
C LEU A 179 3.47 16.30 33.62
N ILE A 180 3.35 17.58 33.98
CA ILE A 180 2.42 18.51 33.34
C ILE A 180 3.28 19.51 32.57
N ILE A 181 3.21 19.46 31.23
CA ILE A 181 4.00 20.32 30.35
C ILE A 181 3.06 21.35 29.73
N LYS A 182 3.35 22.62 29.97
CA LYS A 182 2.63 23.74 29.35
C LYS A 182 3.49 24.33 28.23
N GLY A 183 3.07 24.16 26.98
CA GLY A 183 3.80 24.67 25.82
C GLY A 183 3.33 24.03 24.51
N ASN A 184 4.09 24.24 23.44
CA ASN A 184 3.85 23.63 22.14
C ASN A 184 3.96 22.08 22.26
N ASN A 185 2.91 21.38 21.83
CA ASN A 185 2.81 19.92 21.92
C ASN A 185 3.87 19.20 21.06
N PHE A 186 4.17 19.70 19.86
CA PHE A 186 5.21 19.15 18.99
C PHE A 186 6.58 19.19 19.67
N LEU A 187 6.96 20.34 20.23
CA LEU A 187 8.24 20.49 20.95
C LEU A 187 8.31 19.62 22.20
N ALA A 188 7.21 19.51 22.94
CA ALA A 188 7.12 18.65 24.11
C ALA A 188 7.30 17.17 23.73
N LEU A 189 6.54 16.68 22.75
CA LEU A 189 6.63 15.30 22.28
C LEU A 189 8.00 15.00 21.68
N HIS A 190 8.56 15.90 20.87
CA HIS A 190 9.90 15.74 20.31
C HIS A 190 10.96 15.60 21.41
N SER A 191 10.85 16.39 22.48
CA SER A 191 11.75 16.34 23.64
C SER A 191 11.60 15.05 24.46
N LEU A 192 10.35 14.57 24.64
CA LEU A 192 10.07 13.33 25.39
C LEU A 192 10.40 12.06 24.59
N LYS A 193 10.33 12.11 23.26
CA LYS A 193 10.52 10.95 22.36
C LYS A 193 11.79 10.17 22.67
N LYS A 194 12.90 10.84 22.97
CA LYS A 194 14.19 10.18 23.26
C LYS A 194 14.13 9.24 24.47
N ARG A 195 13.28 9.50 25.47
CA ARG A 195 13.19 8.71 26.71
C ARG A 195 11.96 7.81 26.80
N PHE A 196 10.86 8.22 26.15
CA PHE A 196 9.54 7.60 26.27
C PHE A 196 9.03 6.90 25.01
N ALA A 197 9.82 6.83 23.93
CA ALA A 197 9.42 6.10 22.71
C ALA A 197 9.08 4.62 23.02
N GLY A 198 7.89 4.18 22.60
CA GLY A 198 7.41 2.81 22.77
C GLY A 198 6.97 2.43 24.19
N LYS A 199 6.85 3.41 25.11
CA LYS A 199 6.45 3.20 26.51
C LYS A 199 5.11 3.85 26.88
N VAL A 200 4.44 4.49 25.92
CA VAL A 200 3.18 5.22 26.05
C VAL A 200 2.19 4.66 25.06
#